data_AF-A0A7K4BGM9-F1
#
_entry.id   AF-A0A7K4BGM9-F1
#
_cell.length_a   1.000
_cell.length_b   1.000
_cell.length_c   1.000
_cell.angle_alpha   90.00
_cell.angle_beta   90.00
_cell.angle_gamma   90.00
#
_symmetry.space_group_name_H-M   'P 1'
#
loop_
_entity.id
_entity.type
_entity.pdbx_description
1 polymer ?
#
loop_
_entity_poly.entity_id
_entity_poly.type
_entity_poly.pdbx_seq_one_letter_code
_entity_poly.pdbx_strand_id
1 'polypeptide(L)'
;MELQRGLSQFDLTNIIVGAIVGADIYIASALTAGLIGPFSVVLWVVAGIFAATIAMVFAYCSYYVPRVGGPFAYVSEAFDDFYGFLTGWSMWIAELLALPVFAIAFTNYLQALIPLTPATEVAVRALFIA
;
A
#
# COMPACT_ATOMS: atom_id res chain seq x y z
N MET A 1 11.80 -20.16 17.61
CA MET A 1 12.60 -18.93 17.47
C MET A 1 11.75 -17.80 18.00
N GLU A 2 12.14 -17.14 19.09
CA GLU A 2 11.46 -15.92 19.56
C GLU A 2 11.92 -14.73 18.70
N LEU A 3 10.98 -13.87 18.32
CA LEU A 3 11.29 -12.67 17.54
C LEU A 3 12.08 -11.68 18.41
N GLN A 4 13.29 -11.32 17.96
CA GLN A 4 14.06 -10.26 18.63
C GLN A 4 13.43 -8.90 18.31
N ARG A 5 13.06 -8.14 19.35
CA ARG A 5 12.59 -6.75 19.21
C ARG A 5 13.78 -5.84 18.89
N GLY A 6 14.13 -5.73 17.61
CA GLY A 6 15.31 -4.97 17.14
C GLY A 6 15.03 -3.74 16.28
N LEU A 7 13.77 -3.47 15.91
CA LEU A 7 13.44 -2.34 15.06
C LEU A 7 13.36 -1.04 15.87
N SER A 8 14.14 -0.04 15.47
CA SER A 8 14.06 1.31 16.00
C SER A 8 12.91 2.10 15.36
N GLN A 9 12.59 3.28 15.91
CA GLN A 9 11.62 4.19 15.31
C GLN A 9 12.02 4.63 13.90
N PHE A 10 13.33 4.78 13.66
CA PHE A 10 13.86 5.13 12.35
C PHE A 10 13.63 3.99 11.34
N ASP A 11 13.88 2.75 11.74
CA ASP A 11 13.66 1.58 10.89
C ASP A 11 12.18 1.44 10.54
N LEU A 12 11.30 1.56 11.54
CA LEU A 12 9.84 1.52 11.35
C LEU A 12 9.37 2.62 10.39
N THR A 13 9.85 3.85 10.56
CA THR A 13 9.49 4.97 9.70
C THR A 13 9.91 4.71 8.25
N ASN A 14 11.14 4.23 8.04
CA ASN A 14 11.63 3.94 6.68
C ASN A 14 10.91 2.78 6.01
N ILE A 15 10.55 1.73 6.78
CA ILE A 15 9.75 0.61 6.26
C ILE A 15 8.40 1.14 5.76
N ILE A 16 7.73 1.99 6.54
CA ILE A 16 6.43 2.55 6.15
C ILE A 16 6.56 3.51 4.97
N VAL A 17 7.57 4.38 4.95
CA VAL A 17 7.82 5.27 3.80
C VAL A 17 8.08 4.46 2.54
N GLY A 18 8.91 3.40 2.61
CA GLY A 18 9.18 2.52 1.47
C GLY A 18 7.97 1.70 1.02
N ALA A 19 7.07 1.35 1.94
CA ALA A 19 5.83 0.64 1.60
C ALA A 19 4.79 1.55 0.93
N ILE A 20 4.74 2.84 1.29
CA ILE A 20 3.78 3.81 0.72
C ILE A 20 4.31 4.45 -0.56
N VAL A 21 5.60 4.82 -0.58
CA VAL A 21 6.24 5.49 -1.71
C VAL A 21 6.73 4.42 -2.70
N GLY A 22 5.84 4.01 -3.60
CA GLY A 22 6.11 3.01 -4.62
C GLY A 22 5.44 3.33 -5.95
N ALA A 23 4.97 2.29 -6.65
CA ALA A 23 4.22 2.41 -7.90
C ALA A 23 3.00 3.35 -7.79
N ASP A 24 2.39 3.41 -6.61
CA ASP A 24 1.10 4.07 -6.38
C ASP A 24 1.18 5.59 -6.53
N ILE A 25 2.20 6.25 -5.98
CA ILE A 25 2.32 7.72 -6.12
C ILE A 25 2.48 8.12 -7.58
N TYR A 26 3.20 7.31 -8.35
CA TYR A 26 3.47 7.57 -9.76
C TYR A 26 2.22 7.38 -10.63
N ILE A 27 1.52 6.26 -10.44
CA ILE A 27 0.31 5.96 -11.19
C ILE A 27 -0.83 6.90 -10.78
N ALA A 28 -1.07 7.09 -9.48
CA ALA A 28 -2.13 7.95 -8.99
C ALA A 28 -1.90 9.42 -9.39
N SER A 29 -0.65 9.90 -9.39
CA SER A 29 -0.33 11.26 -9.84
C SER A 29 -0.61 11.44 -11.33
N ALA A 30 -0.19 10.47 -12.16
CA ALA A 30 -0.47 10.52 -13.59
C ALA A 30 -1.98 10.46 -13.90
N LEU A 31 -2.71 9.57 -13.21
CA LEU A 31 -4.16 9.44 -13.35
C LEU A 31 -4.89 10.73 -12.96
N THR A 32 -4.60 11.26 -11.77
CA THR A 32 -5.26 12.47 -11.26
C THR A 32 -4.90 13.70 -12.11
N ALA A 33 -3.65 13.87 -12.52
CA ALA A 33 -3.26 14.93 -13.43
C ALA A 33 -3.93 14.79 -14.80
N GLY A 34 -4.09 13.57 -15.33
CA GLY A 34 -4.79 13.33 -16.59
C GLY A 34 -6.28 13.68 -16.54
N LEU A 35 -6.94 13.48 -15.39
CA LEU A 35 -8.37 13.72 -15.22
C LEU A 35 -8.72 15.19 -14.94
N ILE A 36 -7.93 15.86 -14.09
CA ILE A 36 -8.25 17.21 -13.57
C ILE A 36 -7.12 18.24 -13.76
N GLY A 37 -6.06 17.87 -14.46
CA GLY A 37 -4.96 18.77 -14.79
C GLY A 37 -4.22 19.28 -13.54
N PRO A 38 -3.78 20.56 -13.53
CA PRO A 38 -3.06 21.16 -12.41
C PRO A 38 -3.82 21.14 -11.07
N PHE A 39 -5.15 21.00 -11.10
CA PHE A 39 -5.97 20.92 -9.89
C PHE A 39 -5.73 19.63 -9.09
N SER A 40 -5.04 18.64 -9.66
CA SER A 40 -4.65 17.39 -8.98
C SER A 40 -3.89 17.64 -7.68
N VAL A 41 -3.07 18.69 -7.59
CA VAL A 41 -2.33 19.05 -6.37
C VAL A 41 -3.27 19.31 -5.20
N VAL A 42 -4.41 19.98 -5.44
CA VAL A 42 -5.41 20.23 -4.39
C VAL A 42 -6.05 18.93 -3.93
N LEU A 43 -6.37 18.03 -4.86
CA LEU A 43 -6.91 16.70 -4.55
C LEU A 43 -5.93 15.89 -3.69
N TRP A 44 -4.63 15.95 -4.00
CA TRP A 44 -3.58 15.28 -3.23
C TRP A 44 -3.48 15.82 -1.80
N VAL A 45 -3.58 17.14 -1.61
CA VAL A 45 -3.61 17.74 -0.26
C VAL A 45 -4.83 17.24 0.53
N VAL A 46 -6.01 17.21 -0.10
CA VAL A 46 -7.23 16.71 0.54
C VAL A 46 -7.10 15.22 0.90
N ALA A 47 -6.60 14.39 -0.02
CA ALA A 47 -6.34 12.97 0.23
C ALA A 47 -5.33 12.78 1.38
N GLY A 48 -4.29 13.61 1.46
CA GLY A 48 -3.31 13.60 2.55
C GLY A 48 -3.94 13.90 3.91
N ILE A 49 -4.91 14.81 3.99
CA ILE A 49 -5.65 15.10 5.24
C ILE A 49 -6.47 13.88 5.69
N PHE A 50 -7.15 13.20 4.76
CA PHE A 50 -7.86 11.97 5.08
C PHE A 50 -6.92 10.86 5.54
N ALA A 51 -5.79 10.67 4.85
CA ALA A 51 -4.78 9.69 5.22
C ALA A 51 -4.19 9.97 6.62
N ALA A 52 -3.89 11.23 6.94
CA ALA A 52 -3.39 11.62 8.26
C ALA A 52 -4.42 11.33 9.37
N THR A 53 -5.71 11.54 9.09
CA THR A 53 -6.80 11.23 10.02
C THR A 53 -6.85 9.73 10.30
N ILE A 54 -6.78 8.90 9.27
CA ILE A 54 -6.74 7.43 9.40
C ILE A 54 -5.49 7.00 10.18
N ALA A 55 -4.33 7.59 9.89
CA ALA A 55 -3.08 7.28 10.58
C ALA A 55 -3.17 7.58 12.09
N MET A 56 -3.82 8.68 12.48
CA MET A 56 -4.06 9.02 13.88
C MET A 56 -4.97 7.99 14.57
N VAL A 57 -6.01 7.50 13.89
CA VAL A 57 -6.87 6.43 14.40
C VAL A 57 -6.06 5.15 14.63
N PHE A 58 -5.23 4.74 13.67
CA PHE A 58 -4.36 3.55 13.85
C PHE A 58 -3.28 3.76 14.92
N ALA A 59 -2.74 4.97 15.08
CA ALA A 59 -1.84 5.29 16.18
C ALA A 59 -2.52 5.08 17.53
N TYR A 60 -3.77 5.55 17.67
CA TYR A 60 -4.58 5.30 18.87
C TYR A 60 -4.84 3.81 19.07
N CYS A 61 -5.35 3.09 18.06
CA CYS A 61 -5.60 1.65 18.17
C CYS A 61 -4.35 0.83 18.52
N SER A 62 -3.19 1.16 17.96
CA SER A 62 -1.92 0.46 18.26
C SER A 62 -1.44 0.67 19.69
N TYR A 63 -1.79 1.80 20.32
CA TYR A 63 -1.55 2.04 21.74
C TYR A 63 -2.42 1.16 22.64
N TYR A 64 -3.71 1.02 22.32
CA TYR A 64 -4.66 0.21 23.11
C TYR A 64 -4.51 -1.30 22.88
N VAL A 65 -4.18 -1.70 21.65
CA VAL A 65 -4.08 -3.10 21.24
C VAL A 65 -2.64 -3.38 20.75
N PRO A 66 -1.65 -3.46 21.66
CA PRO A 66 -0.23 -3.58 21.31
C PRO A 66 0.17 -5.02 20.96
N ARG A 67 -0.57 -5.65 20.04
CA ARG A 67 -0.30 -7.00 19.52
C ARG A 67 -0.14 -6.98 17.99
N VAL A 68 0.52 -8.00 17.47
CA VAL A 68 0.65 -8.21 16.02
C VAL A 68 -0.73 -8.53 15.42
N GLY A 69 -1.03 -7.93 14.27
CA GLY A 69 -2.26 -8.22 13.51
C GLY A 69 -2.95 -6.99 12.90
N GLY A 70 -2.54 -5.76 13.24
CA GLY A 70 -3.07 -4.54 12.61
C GLY A 70 -4.60 -4.43 12.72
N PRO A 71 -5.31 -4.02 11.65
CA PRO A 71 -6.77 -3.87 11.67
C PRO A 71 -7.52 -5.15 12.08
N PHE A 72 -7.04 -6.34 11.69
CA PHE A 72 -7.60 -7.61 12.16
C PHE A 72 -7.61 -7.68 13.69
N ALA A 73 -6.47 -7.37 14.33
CA ALA A 73 -6.34 -7.41 15.78
C ALA A 73 -7.19 -6.34 16.48
N TYR A 74 -7.35 -5.16 15.87
CA TYR A 74 -8.15 -4.06 16.41
C TYR A 74 -9.65 -4.39 16.39
N VAL A 75 -10.14 -4.90 15.26
CA VAL A 75 -11.55 -5.27 15.11
C VAL A 75 -11.91 -6.48 15.97
N SER A 76 -11.02 -7.48 16.06
CA SER A 76 -11.24 -8.65 16.92
C SER A 76 -11.38 -8.26 18.39
N GLU A 77 -10.61 -7.27 18.84
CA GLU A 77 -10.68 -6.77 20.22
C GLU A 77 -11.96 -5.96 20.49
N ALA A 78 -12.42 -5.19 19.50
CA ALA A 78 -13.57 -4.31 19.65
C ALA A 78 -14.93 -5.03 19.52
N PHE A 79 -14.98 -6.12 18.74
CA PHE A 79 -16.23 -6.84 18.44
C PHE A 79 -16.12 -8.32 18.83
N ASP A 80 -15.61 -9.17 17.93
CA ASP A 80 -15.32 -10.58 18.15
C ASP A 80 -14.39 -11.12 17.03
N ASP A 81 -14.00 -12.39 17.15
CA ASP A 81 -13.13 -13.08 16.20
C ASP A 81 -13.73 -13.22 14.79
N PHE A 82 -15.05 -13.23 14.62
CA PHE A 82 -15.69 -13.33 13.31
C PHE A 82 -15.54 -12.03 12.51
N TYR A 83 -15.78 -10.88 13.13
CA TYR A 83 -15.53 -9.58 12.48
C TYR A 83 -14.04 -9.34 12.26
N GLY A 84 -13.21 -9.80 13.19
CA GLY A 84 -11.77 -9.92 13.01
C GLY A 84 -11.41 -10.67 11.74
N PHE A 85 -11.87 -11.91 11.61
CA PHE A 85 -11.65 -12.78 10.46
C PHE A 85 -12.08 -12.13 9.14
N LEU A 86 -13.27 -11.52 9.08
CA LEU A 86 -13.72 -10.81 7.87
C LEU A 86 -12.79 -9.65 7.50
N THR A 87 -12.31 -8.91 8.48
CA THR A 87 -11.33 -7.82 8.28
C THR A 87 -10.02 -8.38 7.72
N GLY A 88 -9.49 -9.46 8.33
CA GLY A 88 -8.28 -10.12 7.84
C GLY A 88 -8.40 -10.62 6.40
N TRP A 89 -9.53 -11.25 6.04
CA TRP A 89 -9.80 -11.69 4.68
C TRP A 89 -9.91 -10.54 3.69
N SER A 90 -10.60 -9.46 4.07
CA SER A 90 -10.72 -8.28 3.22
C SER A 90 -9.35 -7.64 2.94
N MET A 91 -8.48 -7.57 3.95
CA MET A 91 -7.11 -7.08 3.79
C MET A 91 -6.31 -7.99 2.86
N TRP A 92 -6.37 -9.31 3.08
CA TRP A 92 -5.62 -10.25 2.25
C TRP A 92 -6.02 -10.18 0.78
N ILE A 93 -7.32 -10.09 0.49
CA ILE A 93 -7.83 -9.91 -0.88
C ILE A 93 -7.38 -8.56 -1.46
N ALA A 94 -7.44 -7.48 -0.67
CA ALA A 94 -6.99 -6.16 -1.13
C ALA A 94 -5.52 -6.16 -1.53
N GLU A 95 -4.65 -6.79 -0.72
CA GLU A 95 -3.23 -6.94 -1.02
C GLU A 95 -2.99 -7.78 -2.29
N LEU A 96 -3.69 -8.92 -2.43
CA LEU A 96 -3.59 -9.74 -3.64
C LEU A 96 -3.98 -8.99 -4.92
N LEU A 97 -4.98 -8.11 -4.83
CA LEU A 97 -5.41 -7.27 -5.96
C LEU A 97 -4.47 -6.08 -6.21
N ALA A 98 -3.71 -5.65 -5.20
CA ALA A 98 -2.74 -4.56 -5.33
C ALA A 98 -1.43 -5.03 -5.98
N LEU A 99 -0.98 -6.26 -5.73
CA LEU A 99 0.31 -6.77 -6.24
C LEU A 99 0.52 -6.62 -7.77
N PRO A 100 -0.47 -6.87 -8.65
CA PRO A 100 -0.29 -6.72 -10.10
C PRO A 100 0.04 -5.28 -10.54
N VAL A 101 -0.33 -4.27 -9.74
CA VAL A 101 -0.05 -2.86 -10.03
C VAL A 101 1.46 -2.61 -10.15
N PHE A 102 2.28 -3.28 -9.33
CA PHE A 102 3.74 -3.13 -9.38
C PHE A 102 4.33 -3.65 -10.70
N ALA A 103 3.85 -4.80 -11.19
CA ALA A 103 4.30 -5.36 -12.47
C ALA A 103 3.95 -4.44 -13.64
N ILE A 104 2.73 -3.87 -13.63
CA ILE A 104 2.28 -2.90 -14.64
C ILE A 104 3.13 -1.64 -14.57
N ALA A 105 3.31 -1.07 -13.37
CA ALA A 105 4.10 0.14 -13.16
C ALA A 105 5.53 -0.04 -13.67
N PHE A 106 6.21 -1.10 -13.22
CA PHE A 106 7.58 -1.39 -13.60
C PHE A 106 7.73 -1.52 -15.12
N THR A 107 6.82 -2.27 -15.76
CA THR A 107 6.86 -2.49 -17.20
C THR A 107 6.67 -1.18 -17.98
N ASN A 108 5.74 -0.32 -17.55
CA ASN A 108 5.49 0.97 -18.20
C ASN A 108 6.71 1.90 -18.08
N TYR A 109 7.37 1.92 -16.92
CA TYR A 109 8.61 2.68 -16.74
C TYR A 109 9.77 2.11 -17.54
N LEU A 110 9.91 0.78 -17.60
CA LEU A 110 10.92 0.13 -18.41
C LEU A 110 10.74 0.43 -19.90
N GLN A 111 9.49 0.45 -20.38
CA GLN A 111 9.17 0.79 -21.76
C GLN A 111 9.56 2.23 -22.14
N ALA A 112 9.48 3.17 -21.18
CA ALA A 112 9.93 4.54 -21.38
C ALA A 112 11.47 4.65 -21.51
N LEU A 113 12.22 3.72 -20.92
CA LEU A 113 13.68 3.67 -20.99
C LEU A 113 14.18 2.88 -22.21
N ILE A 114 13.55 1.74 -22.50
CA ILE A 114 13.92 0.84 -23.58
C ILE A 114 12.63 0.43 -24.31
N PRO A 115 12.51 0.66 -25.63
CA PRO A 115 11.33 0.24 -26.38
C PRO A 115 11.10 -1.28 -26.28
N LEU A 116 10.01 -1.66 -25.62
CA LEU A 116 9.59 -3.06 -25.50
C LEU A 116 8.62 -3.41 -26.62
N THR A 117 8.78 -4.62 -27.19
CA THR A 117 7.75 -5.24 -28.03
C THR A 117 6.61 -5.81 -27.16
N PRO A 118 5.40 -6.04 -27.72
CA PRO A 118 4.29 -6.62 -26.96
C PRO A 118 4.64 -7.98 -26.31
N ALA A 119 5.44 -8.81 -26.98
CA ALA A 119 5.87 -10.09 -26.43
C ALA A 119 6.80 -9.92 -25.21
N THR A 120 7.74 -8.98 -25.28
CA THR A 120 8.64 -8.67 -24.16
C THR A 120 7.91 -7.99 -23.00
N GLU A 121 6.89 -7.17 -23.27
CA GLU A 121 6.05 -6.55 -22.24
C GLU A 121 5.30 -7.60 -21.41
N VAL A 122 4.67 -8.57 -22.08
CA VAL A 122 3.99 -9.69 -21.40
C VAL A 122 4.98 -10.55 -20.62
N ALA A 123 6.16 -10.84 -21.18
CA ALA A 123 7.19 -11.61 -20.50
C ALA A 123 7.68 -10.93 -19.20
N VAL A 124 7.90 -9.60 -19.23
CA VAL A 124 8.30 -8.84 -18.04
C VAL A 124 7.19 -8.86 -16.98
N ARG A 125 5.92 -8.69 -17.36
CA ARG A 125 4.81 -8.77 -16.40
C ARG A 125 4.64 -10.18 -15.81
N ALA A 126 4.81 -11.23 -16.63
CA ALA A 126 4.70 -12.61 -16.19
C ALA A 126 5.80 -13.00 -15.18
N LEU A 127 7.00 -12.42 -15.30
CA LEU A 127 8.09 -12.59 -14.34
C LEU A 127 7.75 -12.13 -12.91
N PHE A 128 6.81 -11.20 -12.74
CA PHE A 128 6.35 -10.75 -11.41
C PHE A 128 5.32 -11.70 -10.78
N ILE A 129 4.73 -12.61 -11.57
CA ILE A 129 3.72 -13.58 -11.13
C ILE A 129 4.37 -14.94 -10.82
N ALA A 130 5.54 -15.24 -11.42
CA ALA A 130 6.31 -16.47 -11.24
C ALA A 130 7.20 -16.41 -9.98
#